data_AF-A0A377TP28-F1
#
_entry.id   AF-A0A377TP28-F1
#
_cell.length_a   1.000
_cell.length_b   1.000
_cell.length_c   1.000
_cell.angle_alpha   90.00
_cell.angle_beta   90.00
_cell.angle_gamma   90.00
#
_symmetry.space_group_name_H-M   'P 1'
#
loop_
_entity.id
_entity.type
_entity.pdbx_description
1 polymer ?
#
loop_
_entity_poly.entity_id
_entity_poly.type
_entity_poly.pdbx_seq_one_letter_code
_entity_poly.pdbx_strand_id
1 'polypeptide(L)'
;MIKFSATLLATLIAASVNAATVDLRIMETTDLHSNMMDFDYYKDAATEKFGLVRTATLIEQARAEVKNSVLVDNGDVIQGSPLGDYMAQKGSKRAMYIRYIRR
;
A
#
# COMPACT_ATOMS: atom_id res chain seq x y z
N MET A 1 33.93 38.22 34.62
CA MET A 1 32.53 38.32 34.15
C MET A 1 32.30 37.65 32.78
N ILE A 2 33.29 37.56 31.88
CA ILE A 2 33.16 36.95 30.53
C ILE A 2 32.99 35.41 30.56
N LYS A 3 33.65 34.71 31.50
CA LYS A 3 33.58 33.23 31.59
C LYS A 3 32.18 32.69 31.90
N PHE A 4 31.35 33.42 32.65
CA PHE A 4 29.99 32.99 33.01
C PHE A 4 29.03 33.02 31.80
N SER A 5 29.23 33.98 30.90
CA SER A 5 28.43 34.15 29.69
C SER A 5 28.71 33.08 28.64
N ALA A 6 29.95 32.60 28.55
CA ALA A 6 30.32 31.52 27.62
C ALA A 6 29.72 30.16 28.04
N THR A 7 29.67 29.87 29.34
CA THR A 7 29.07 28.64 29.87
C THR A 7 27.55 28.63 29.72
N LEU A 8 26.90 29.78 29.89
CA LEU A 8 25.45 29.93 29.67
C LEU A 8 25.08 29.76 28.18
N LEU A 9 25.90 30.32 27.28
CA LEU A 9 25.69 30.16 25.84
C LEU A 9 25.89 28.71 25.39
N ALA A 10 26.92 28.03 25.90
CA ALA A 10 27.17 26.62 25.60
C ALA A 10 26.06 25.68 26.11
N THR A 11 25.45 25.98 27.27
CA THR A 11 24.33 25.19 27.82
C THR A 11 23.02 25.44 27.05
N LEU A 12 22.75 26.66 26.57
CA LEU A 12 21.62 26.91 25.68
C LEU A 12 21.75 26.18 24.34
N ILE A 13 22.95 26.15 23.75
CA ILE A 13 23.21 25.43 22.50
C ILE A 13 23.02 23.92 22.70
N ALA A 14 23.57 23.35 23.79
CA ALA A 14 23.40 21.92 24.09
C ALA A 14 21.92 21.54 24.37
N ALA A 15 21.15 22.42 25.02
CA ALA A 15 19.71 22.23 25.25
C ALA A 15 18.87 22.32 23.96
N SER A 16 19.40 22.92 22.89
CA SER A 16 18.73 23.07 21.60
C SER A 16 18.98 21.92 20.61
N VAL A 17 19.83 20.95 20.96
CA VAL A 17 20.11 19.79 20.11
C VAL A 17 19.03 18.72 20.34
N ASN A 18 17.85 18.95 19.77
CA ASN A 18 16.75 17.99 19.81
C ASN A 18 16.74 17.19 18.49
N ALA A 19 17.17 15.93 18.53
CA ALA A 19 17.07 15.03 17.39
C ALA A 19 15.62 14.54 17.28
N ALA A 20 15.00 14.74 16.12
CA ALA A 20 13.63 14.26 15.90
C ALA A 20 13.62 12.74 15.71
N THR A 21 12.89 12.04 16.57
CA THR A 21 12.53 10.62 16.38
C THR A 21 11.19 10.56 15.65
N VAL A 22 11.10 9.71 14.64
CA VAL A 22 9.88 9.53 13.83
C VAL A 22 9.52 8.05 13.78
N ASP A 23 8.31 7.72 14.21
CA ASP A 23 7.72 6.39 14.02
C ASP A 23 7.11 6.29 12.61
N LEU A 24 7.48 5.25 11.87
CA LEU A 24 6.97 4.95 10.53
C LEU A 24 6.48 3.51 10.47
N ARG A 25 5.26 3.31 9.99
CA ARG A 25 4.71 1.98 9.68
C ARG A 25 4.76 1.68 8.19
N ILE A 26 5.24 0.49 7.84
CA ILE A 26 5.18 -0.04 6.48
C ILE A 26 4.18 -1.19 6.49
N MET A 27 3.17 -1.10 5.62
CA MET A 27 2.16 -2.14 5.42
C MET A 27 2.32 -2.73 4.03
N GLU A 28 1.89 -3.96 3.83
CA GLU A 28 2.10 -4.71 2.59
C GLU A 28 0.86 -5.52 2.21
N THR A 29 0.57 -5.58 0.91
CA THR A 29 -0.23 -6.64 0.28
C THR A 29 0.64 -7.51 -0.61
N THR A 30 0.32 -8.79 -0.73
CA THR A 30 1.05 -9.74 -1.60
C THR A 30 0.07 -10.76 -2.17
N ASP A 31 0.40 -11.32 -3.34
CA ASP A 31 -0.30 -12.47 -3.95
C ASP A 31 -1.82 -12.29 -4.03
N LEU A 32 -2.27 -11.08 -4.37
CA LEU A 32 -3.69 -10.77 -4.45
C LEU A 32 -4.38 -11.61 -5.54
N HIS A 33 -3.65 -12.00 -6.58
CA HIS A 33 -4.13 -12.82 -7.69
C HIS A 33 -5.46 -12.34 -8.29
N SER A 34 -5.63 -11.01 -8.39
CA SER A 34 -6.85 -10.34 -8.85
C SER A 34 -8.10 -10.59 -7.99
N ASN A 35 -7.97 -11.13 -6.77
CA ASN A 35 -9.06 -11.29 -5.81
C ASN A 35 -9.43 -9.95 -5.18
N MET A 36 -10.02 -9.06 -5.98
CA MET A 36 -10.43 -7.73 -5.55
C MET A 36 -11.65 -7.82 -4.62
N MET A 37 -12.66 -8.58 -5.04
CA MET A 37 -13.90 -8.80 -4.29
C MET A 37 -13.74 -9.97 -3.31
N ASP A 38 -14.50 -9.93 -2.23
CA ASP A 38 -14.67 -11.04 -1.30
C ASP A 38 -15.70 -12.05 -1.81
N PHE A 39 -15.49 -12.52 -3.04
CA PHE A 39 -16.41 -13.36 -3.78
C PHE A 39 -15.69 -14.52 -4.45
N ASP A 40 -16.19 -15.74 -4.23
CA ASP A 40 -15.74 -16.95 -4.91
C ASP A 40 -16.58 -17.15 -6.18
N TYR A 41 -16.03 -16.71 -7.31
CA TYR A 41 -16.68 -16.80 -8.62
C TYR A 41 -16.91 -18.24 -9.11
N TYR A 42 -16.23 -19.24 -8.54
CA TYR A 42 -16.48 -20.64 -8.91
C TYR A 42 -17.70 -21.20 -8.19
N LYS A 43 -17.96 -20.72 -6.96
CA LYS A 43 -19.15 -21.09 -6.18
C LYS A 43 -20.32 -20.14 -6.37
N ASP A 44 -20.10 -19.03 -7.07
CA ASP A 44 -21.05 -17.92 -7.21
C ASP A 44 -21.57 -17.44 -5.85
N ALA A 45 -20.65 -17.25 -4.90
CA ALA A 45 -20.99 -16.91 -3.52
C ALA A 45 -19.98 -15.98 -2.87
N ALA A 46 -20.45 -15.14 -1.95
CA ALA A 46 -19.59 -14.32 -1.09
C ALA A 46 -18.73 -15.20 -0.16
N THR A 47 -17.58 -14.68 0.26
CA THR A 47 -16.66 -15.36 1.16
C THR A 47 -16.09 -14.38 2.19
N GLU A 48 -15.77 -14.90 3.38
CA GLU A 48 -15.11 -14.11 4.43
C GLU A 48 -13.60 -14.35 4.48
N LYS A 49 -13.08 -15.22 3.61
CA LYS A 49 -11.71 -15.73 3.70
C LYS A 49 -10.68 -14.92 2.91
N PHE A 50 -11.09 -14.23 1.85
CA PHE A 50 -10.20 -13.46 0.97
C PHE A 50 -10.92 -12.26 0.37
N GLY A 51 -10.17 -11.37 -0.29
CA GLY A 51 -10.68 -10.20 -1.01
C GLY A 51 -10.02 -8.91 -0.56
N LEU A 52 -9.46 -8.14 -1.51
CA LEU A 52 -8.84 -6.84 -1.21
C LEU A 52 -9.84 -5.86 -0.55
N VAL A 53 -11.13 -5.94 -0.87
CA VAL A 53 -12.19 -5.16 -0.20
C VAL A 53 -12.23 -5.36 1.32
N ARG A 54 -11.86 -6.54 1.83
CA ARG A 54 -11.76 -6.82 3.27
C ARG A 54 -10.43 -6.34 3.84
N THR A 55 -9.34 -6.62 3.13
CA THR A 55 -8.00 -6.15 3.53
C THR A 55 -7.94 -4.62 3.59
N ALA A 56 -8.70 -3.91 2.75
CA ALA A 56 -8.81 -2.45 2.78
C ALA A 56 -9.29 -1.91 4.14
N THR A 57 -10.22 -2.60 4.80
CA THR A 57 -10.66 -2.25 6.16
C THR A 57 -9.53 -2.38 7.17
N LEU A 58 -8.70 -3.43 7.07
CA LEU A 58 -7.53 -3.61 7.94
C LEU A 58 -6.47 -2.54 7.68
N ILE A 59 -6.25 -2.17 6.41
CA ILE A 59 -5.34 -1.08 6.02
C ILE A 59 -5.83 0.26 6.60
N GLU A 60 -7.12 0.55 6.52
CA GLU A 60 -7.70 1.77 7.07
C GLU A 60 -7.53 1.84 8.59
N GLN A 61 -7.83 0.74 9.30
CA GLN A 61 -7.61 0.64 10.75
C GLN A 61 -6.14 0.83 11.11
N ALA A 62 -5.23 0.13 10.43
CA ALA A 62 -3.80 0.22 10.70
C ALA A 62 -3.22 1.61 10.38
N ARG A 63 -3.79 2.34 9.41
CA ARG A 63 -3.46 3.75 9.13
C ARG A 63 -3.94 4.69 10.24
N ALA A 64 -5.11 4.42 10.84
CA ALA A 64 -5.64 5.25 11.92
C ALA A 64 -4.85 5.14 13.23
N GLU A 65 -4.10 4.04 13.42
CA GLU A 65 -3.29 3.81 14.63
C GLU A 65 -1.99 4.65 14.70
N VAL A 66 -1.49 5.16 13.57
CA VAL A 66 -0.17 5.82 13.49
C VAL A 66 -0.21 7.10 12.65
N LYS A 67 0.70 8.03 12.94
CA LYS A 67 0.79 9.29 12.18
C LYS A 67 1.40 9.11 10.78
N ASN A 68 2.46 8.31 10.67
CA ASN A 68 3.20 8.11 9.42
C ASN A 68 3.09 6.66 9.00
N SER A 69 2.55 6.42 7.81
CA SER A 69 2.51 5.09 7.24
C SER A 69 2.61 5.11 5.72
N VAL A 70 3.15 4.03 5.16
CA VAL A 70 3.17 3.75 3.73
C VAL A 70 2.61 2.35 3.48
N LEU A 71 1.99 2.15 2.32
CA LEU A 71 1.49 0.85 1.87
C LEU A 71 2.21 0.48 0.59
N VAL A 72 2.74 -0.73 0.53
CA VAL A 72 3.35 -1.31 -0.66
C VAL A 72 2.61 -2.58 -1.09
N ASP A 73 2.77 -2.96 -2.35
CA ASP A 73 2.27 -4.23 -2.87
C ASP A 73 3.46 -5.02 -3.46
N ASN A 74 3.52 -6.31 -3.15
CA ASN A 74 4.65 -7.19 -3.47
C ASN A 74 4.47 -7.95 -4.80
N GLY A 75 3.41 -7.68 -5.56
CA GLY A 75 3.20 -8.25 -6.89
C GLY A 75 2.17 -9.39 -6.93
N ASP A 76 2.15 -10.08 -8.07
CA ASP A 76 1.14 -11.10 -8.42
C ASP A 76 -0.31 -10.64 -8.27
N VAL A 77 -0.56 -9.37 -8.59
CA VAL A 77 -1.88 -8.75 -8.47
C VAL A 77 -2.78 -9.03 -9.66
N ILE A 78 -2.24 -9.12 -10.88
CA ILE A 78 -3.04 -8.96 -12.12
C ILE A 78 -3.53 -10.29 -12.75
N GLN A 79 -3.16 -11.44 -12.19
CA GLN A 79 -3.53 -12.77 -12.71
C GLN A 79 -3.76 -13.74 -11.55
N GLY A 80 -4.66 -14.72 -11.72
CA GLY A 80 -4.84 -15.83 -10.76
C GLY A 80 -6.26 -16.01 -10.22
N SER A 81 -7.22 -15.21 -10.70
CA SER A 81 -8.65 -15.36 -10.41
C SER A 81 -9.51 -15.06 -11.64
N PRO A 82 -10.82 -15.42 -11.62
CA PRO A 82 -11.71 -15.18 -12.76
C PRO A 82 -11.81 -13.72 -13.22
N LEU A 83 -11.63 -12.75 -12.31
CA LEU A 83 -11.53 -11.33 -12.69
C LEU A 83 -10.28 -11.06 -13.55
N GLY A 84 -9.13 -11.59 -13.14
CA GLY A 84 -7.88 -11.47 -13.89
C GLY A 84 -8.01 -12.09 -15.29
N ASP A 85 -8.58 -13.29 -15.38
CA ASP A 85 -8.80 -14.00 -16.64
C ASP A 85 -9.73 -13.22 -17.59
N TYR A 86 -10.81 -12.66 -17.05
CA TYR A 86 -11.74 -11.83 -17.80
C TYR A 86 -11.06 -10.59 -18.40
N MET A 87 -10.24 -9.89 -17.60
CA MET A 87 -9.54 -8.69 -18.05
C MET A 87 -8.45 -9.01 -19.08
N ALA A 88 -7.71 -10.11 -18.88
CA ALA A 88 -6.72 -10.58 -19.85
C ALA A 88 -7.36 -10.93 -21.21
N GLN A 89 -8.52 -11.59 -21.20
CA GLN A 89 -9.23 -11.93 -22.43
C GLN A 89 -9.74 -10.66 -23.16
N LYS A 90 -10.31 -9.71 -22.42
CA LYS A 90 -10.76 -8.43 -23.00
C LYS A 90 -9.60 -7.62 -23.59
N GLY A 91 -8.48 -7.54 -22.89
CA GLY A 91 -7.27 -6.85 -23.36
C GLY A 91 -6.75 -7.46 -24.66
N SER A 92 -6.71 -8.79 -24.73
CA SER A 92 -6.27 -9.54 -25.92
C SER A 92 -7.17 -9.29 -27.14
N LYS A 93 -8.50 -9.32 -26.96
CA LYS A 93 -9.46 -9.00 -28.03
C LYS A 93 -9.27 -7.58 -28.57
N ARG A 94 -9.06 -6.60 -27.69
CA ARG A 94 -8.82 -5.20 -28.07
C ARG A 94 -7.51 -5.04 -28.85
N ALA A 95 -6.44 -5.71 -28.42
CA ALA A 95 -5.16 -5.68 -29.11
C ALA A 95 -5.26 -6.29 -30.52
N MET A 96 -6.00 -7.40 -30.68
CA MET A 96 -6.26 -8.00 -31.97
C MET A 96 -7.04 -7.06 -32.90
N TYR A 97 -8.10 -6.42 -32.39
CA TYR A 97 -8.89 -5.45 -33.16
C TYR A 97 -8.05 -4.26 -33.65
N ILE A 98 -7.20 -3.69 -32.79
CA ILE A 98 -6.28 -2.60 -33.16
C ILE A 98 -5.27 -3.04 -34.23
N ARG A 99 -4.80 -4.29 -34.16
CA ARG A 99 -3.90 -4.85 -35.18
C ARG A 99 -4.60 -5.05 -36.53
N TYR A 100 -5.88 -5.44 -36.53
CA TYR A 100 -6.67 -5.64 -37.74
C TYR A 100 -6.90 -4.32 -38.50
N ILE A 101 -7.28 -3.24 -37.80
CA ILE A 101 -7.54 -1.93 -38.43
C ILE A 101 -6.28 -1.19 -38.92
N ARG A 102 -5.08 -1.66 -38.54
CA ARG A 102 -3.79 -1.06 -38.92
C ARG A 102 -3.11 -1.76 -40.10
N ARG A 103 -3.74 -2.78 -40.67
CA ARG A 103 -3.34 -3.41 -41.94
C ARG A 103 -4.23 -2.89 -43.06
#